data_AF-A0A9I9E3M2-F1
#
_entry.id   AF-A0A9I9E3M2-F1
#
_cell.length_a   1.000
_cell.length_b   1.000
_cell.length_c   1.000
_cell.angle_alpha   90.00
_cell.angle_beta   90.00
_cell.angle_gamma   90.00
#
_symmetry.space_group_name_H-M   'P 1'
#
loop_
_entity.id
_entity.type
_entity.pdbx_description
1 polymer ?
#
loop_
_entity_poly.entity_id
_entity_poly.type
_entity_poly.pdbx_seq_one_letter_code
_entity_poly.pdbx_strand_id
1 'polypeptide(L)'
;TNAKKSLILANSLAKTTTNPQLKQRYSSCAESYDAAVSDIENAQKDLAIGDFNGVNIVTSGAMTEIDDCQDKFVQPPNVTSLLLKNCKTLKDICNIILVIS
;
A
#
# COMPACT_ATOMS: atom_id res chain seq x y z
N THR A 1 -9.97 -0.44 5.58
CA THR A 1 -8.91 0.59 5.54
C THR A 1 -8.73 1.08 4.11
N ASN A 2 -8.04 2.22 3.89
CA ASN A 2 -7.71 2.70 2.54
C ASN A 2 -6.84 1.69 1.76
N ALA A 3 -6.01 0.91 2.47
CA ALA A 3 -5.21 -0.16 1.89
C ALA A 3 -6.10 -1.27 1.29
N LYS A 4 -7.10 -1.77 2.04
CA LYS A 4 -8.08 -2.76 1.52
C LYS A 4 -8.83 -2.26 0.28
N LYS A 5 -9.24 -0.99 0.25
CA LYS A 5 -9.90 -0.40 -0.94
C LYS A 5 -8.96 -0.38 -2.15
N SER A 6 -7.68 -0.09 -1.92
CA SER A 6 -6.65 -0.03 -2.97
C SER A 6 -6.28 -1.42 -3.48
N LEU A 7 -6.23 -2.43 -2.61
CA LEU A 7 -6.11 -3.84 -2.97
C LEU A 7 -7.22 -4.28 -3.93
N ILE A 8 -8.48 -3.96 -3.61
CA ILE A 8 -9.64 -4.31 -4.46
C ILE A 8 -9.51 -3.60 -5.82
N LEU A 9 -9.14 -2.32 -5.82
CA LEU A 9 -8.96 -1.55 -7.04
C LEU A 9 -7.84 -2.11 -7.92
N ALA A 10 -6.67 -2.42 -7.34
CA ALA A 10 -5.53 -3.00 -8.05
C ALA A 10 -5.91 -4.33 -8.70
N ASN A 11 -6.57 -5.21 -7.95
CA ASN A 11 -7.09 -6.48 -8.48
C ASN A 11 -8.10 -6.29 -9.62
N SER A 12 -9.00 -5.32 -9.49
CA SER A 12 -9.97 -5.00 -10.54
C SER A 12 -9.29 -4.51 -11.82
N LEU A 13 -8.30 -3.62 -11.68
CA LEU A 13 -7.53 -3.08 -12.81
C LEU A 13 -6.68 -4.15 -13.49
N ALA A 14 -6.05 -5.05 -12.72
CA ALA A 14 -5.30 -6.19 -13.26
C ALA A 14 -6.17 -7.14 -14.09
N LYS A 15 -7.45 -7.31 -13.71
CA LYS A 15 -8.41 -8.16 -14.42
C LYS A 15 -8.97 -7.51 -15.70
N THR A 16 -9.10 -6.19 -15.71
CA THR A 16 -9.81 -5.45 -16.77
C THR A 16 -8.89 -4.84 -17.84
N THR A 17 -7.63 -4.58 -17.52
CA THR A 17 -6.68 -4.03 -18.48
C THR A 17 -6.32 -5.04 -19.58
N THR A 18 -6.24 -4.57 -20.82
CA THR A 18 -5.75 -5.35 -21.97
C THR A 18 -4.24 -5.19 -22.18
N ASN A 19 -3.60 -4.20 -21.53
CA ASN A 19 -2.17 -3.97 -21.63
C ASN A 19 -1.41 -4.93 -20.68
N PRO A 20 -0.54 -5.83 -21.21
CA PRO A 20 0.17 -6.82 -20.38
C PRO A 20 1.12 -6.22 -19.35
N GLN A 21 1.80 -5.11 -19.68
CA GLN A 21 2.70 -4.44 -18.73
C GLN A 21 1.91 -3.82 -17.57
N LEU A 22 0.78 -3.17 -17.88
CA LEU A 22 -0.10 -2.63 -16.85
C LEU A 22 -0.73 -3.73 -15.99
N LYS A 23 -1.09 -4.87 -16.60
CA LYS A 23 -1.59 -6.03 -15.86
C LYS A 23 -0.60 -6.48 -14.80
N GLN A 24 0.66 -6.66 -15.18
CA GLN A 24 1.72 -7.04 -14.26
C GLN A 24 1.92 -6.02 -13.14
N ARG A 25 1.95 -4.72 -13.47
CA ARG A 25 2.10 -3.65 -12.47
C ARG A 25 0.94 -3.61 -11.48
N TYR A 26 -0.30 -3.75 -11.95
CA TYR A 26 -1.47 -3.80 -11.06
C TYR A 26 -1.49 -5.05 -10.18
N SER A 27 -1.06 -6.21 -10.70
CA SER A 27 -0.90 -7.43 -9.90
C SER A 27 0.14 -7.27 -8.81
N SER A 28 1.33 -6.74 -9.13
CA SER A 28 2.35 -6.47 -8.10
C SER A 28 1.88 -5.45 -7.06
N CYS A 29 1.17 -4.40 -7.47
CA CYS A 29 0.55 -3.48 -6.52
C CYS A 29 -0.49 -4.16 -5.63
N ALA A 30 -1.27 -5.10 -6.15
CA ALA A 30 -2.21 -5.84 -5.33
C ALA A 30 -1.48 -6.65 -4.25
N GLU A 31 -0.36 -7.30 -4.58
CA GLU A 31 0.48 -8.00 -3.61
C GLU A 31 1.00 -7.04 -2.52
N SER A 32 1.58 -5.90 -2.91
CA SER A 32 2.05 -4.90 -1.94
C SER A 32 0.92 -4.33 -1.07
N TYR A 33 -0.27 -4.09 -1.64
CA TYR A 33 -1.40 -3.62 -0.84
C TYR A 33 -1.92 -4.68 0.13
N ASP A 34 -1.82 -5.97 -0.20
CA ASP A 34 -2.20 -7.07 0.69
C ASP A 34 -1.22 -7.18 1.87
N ALA A 35 0.08 -7.05 1.59
CA ALA A 35 1.12 -6.96 2.61
C ALA A 35 0.91 -5.73 3.51
N ALA A 36 0.72 -4.54 2.94
CA ALA A 36 0.44 -3.33 3.69
C ALA A 36 -0.85 -3.41 4.54
N VAL A 37 -1.89 -4.13 4.08
CA VAL A 37 -3.08 -4.41 4.90
C VAL A 37 -2.70 -5.24 6.12
N SER A 38 -1.92 -6.30 5.93
CA SER A 38 -1.48 -7.18 7.02
C SER A 38 -0.63 -6.41 8.04
N ASP A 39 0.28 -5.56 7.57
CA ASP A 39 1.12 -4.73 8.42
C ASP A 39 0.32 -3.71 9.23
N ILE A 40 -0.67 -3.05 8.61
CA ILE A 40 -1.57 -2.13 9.32
C ILE A 40 -2.39 -2.88 10.38
N GLU A 41 -2.85 -4.09 10.09
CA GLU A 41 -3.57 -4.92 11.07
C GLU A 41 -2.68 -5.36 12.23
N ASN A 42 -1.39 -5.61 11.99
CA ASN A 42 -0.42 -5.89 13.04
C ASN A 42 -0.10 -4.62 13.86
N ALA A 43 0.04 -3.46 13.23
CA ALA A 43 0.21 -2.18 13.92
C ALA A 43 -0.91 -1.93 14.94
N GLN A 44 -2.15 -2.27 14.58
CA GLN A 44 -3.29 -2.15 15.47
C GLN A 44 -3.21 -3.07 16.69
N LYS A 45 -2.69 -4.30 16.51
CA LYS A 45 -2.50 -5.26 17.61
C LYS A 45 -1.38 -4.81 18.54
N ASP A 46 -0.25 -4.36 17.99
CA ASP A 46 0.90 -3.87 18.75
C ASP A 46 0.52 -2.62 19.56
N LEU A 47 -0.23 -1.70 18.94
CA LEU A 47 -0.77 -0.52 19.62
C LEU A 47 -1.70 -0.90 20.79
N ALA A 48 -2.54 -1.93 20.62
CA ALA A 48 -3.48 -2.37 21.65
C ALA A 48 -2.79 -2.92 22.91
N ILE A 49 -1.56 -3.41 22.78
CA ILE A 49 -0.73 -3.90 23.91
C ILE A 49 0.34 -2.89 24.35
N GLY A 50 0.38 -1.70 23.74
CA GLY A 50 1.36 -0.66 24.04
C GLY A 50 2.77 -0.94 23.51
N ASP A 51 2.94 -1.85 22.53
CA ASP A 51 4.22 -2.11 21.87
C ASP A 51 4.46 -1.08 20.75
N PHE A 52 4.88 0.11 21.13
CA PHE A 52 5.15 1.19 20.18
C PHE A 52 6.34 0.89 19.24
N ASN A 53 7.32 0.11 19.69
CA ASN A 53 8.40 -0.34 18.82
C ASN A 53 7.88 -1.27 17.71
N GLY A 54 6.99 -2.20 18.07
CA GLY A 54 6.25 -3.03 17.12
C GLY A 54 5.49 -2.20 16.10
N VAL A 55 4.68 -1.23 16.58
CA VAL A 55 3.95 -0.27 15.72
C VAL A 55 4.87 0.43 14.74
N ASN A 56 6.03 0.91 15.19
CA ASN A 56 7.00 1.61 14.34
C ASN A 56 7.54 0.72 13.22
N ILE A 57 7.92 -0.52 13.57
CA ILE A 57 8.48 -1.50 12.61
C ILE A 57 7.45 -1.85 11.54
N VAL A 58 6.25 -2.29 11.94
CA VAL A 58 5.24 -2.76 10.97
C VAL A 58 4.66 -1.60 10.16
N THR A 59 4.53 -0.41 10.73
CA THR A 59 4.09 0.78 9.97
C THR A 59 5.13 1.20 8.92
N SER A 60 6.42 1.08 9.24
CA SER A 60 7.50 1.30 8.27
C SER A 60 7.51 0.25 7.15
N GLY A 61 7.19 -1.01 7.49
CA GLY A 61 6.94 -2.08 6.53
C GLY A 61 5.82 -1.71 5.54
N ALA A 62 4.66 -1.31 6.06
CA ALA A 62 3.53 -0.87 5.24
C ALA A 62 3.90 0.27 4.29
N MET A 63 4.70 1.24 4.75
CA MET A 63 5.19 2.33 3.88
C MET A 63 6.06 1.84 2.73
N THR A 64 6.96 0.89 3.01
CA THR A 64 7.84 0.29 2.01
C THR A 64 7.02 -0.41 0.92
N GLU A 65 6.01 -1.19 1.32
CA GLU A 65 5.09 -1.84 0.37
C GLU A 65 4.33 -0.83 -0.49
N ILE A 66 3.88 0.28 0.09
CA ILE A 66 3.18 1.34 -0.66
C ILE A 66 4.13 2.01 -1.67
N ASP A 67 5.39 2.22 -1.30
CA ASP A 67 6.42 2.77 -2.18
C ASP A 67 6.77 1.83 -3.32
N ASP A 68 6.91 0.53 -3.05
CA ASP A 68 7.17 -0.49 -4.07
C ASP A 68 6.09 -0.51 -5.15
N CYS A 69 4.83 -0.34 -4.77
CA CYS A 69 3.73 -0.19 -5.73
C CYS A 69 3.86 1.11 -6.55
N GLN A 70 4.21 2.23 -5.91
CA GLN A 70 4.31 3.53 -6.54
C GLN A 70 5.43 3.54 -7.60
N ASP A 71 6.55 2.92 -7.30
CA ASP A 71 7.73 2.82 -8.16
C ASP A 71 7.45 2.06 -9.48
N LYS A 72 6.47 1.16 -9.49
CA LYS A 72 6.06 0.43 -10.72
C LYS A 72 5.48 1.36 -11.80
N PHE A 73 5.05 2.57 -11.45
CA PHE A 73 4.45 3.52 -12.38
C PHE A 73 5.37 4.67 -12.79
N VAL A 74 6.62 4.69 -12.33
CA VAL A 74 7.61 5.72 -12.74
C VAL A 74 7.89 5.65 -14.24
N GLN A 75 7.86 4.45 -14.83
CA GLN A 75 8.08 4.25 -16.26
C GLN A 75 6.78 4.27 -17.08
N PRO A 76 6.81 4.71 -18.36
CA PRO A 76 5.67 4.61 -19.26
C PRO A 76 5.12 3.16 -19.41
N PRO A 77 3.82 2.98 -19.73
CA PRO A 77 2.80 4.02 -19.79
C PRO A 77 2.46 4.52 -18.38
N ASN A 78 2.62 5.82 -18.20
CA ASN A 78 2.42 6.46 -16.91
C ASN A 78 0.92 6.63 -16.72
N VAL A 79 0.34 5.92 -15.77
CA VAL A 79 -1.10 6.00 -15.52
C VAL A 79 -1.27 6.88 -14.29
N THR A 80 -1.84 8.07 -14.49
CA THR A 80 -2.34 8.94 -13.41
C THR A 80 -3.54 8.24 -12.77
N SER A 81 -3.27 7.17 -12.03
CA SER A 81 -4.27 6.25 -11.52
C SER A 81 -4.73 6.68 -10.13
N LEU A 82 -5.99 6.37 -9.81
CA LEU A 82 -6.52 6.48 -8.45
C LEU A 82 -5.67 5.70 -7.43
N LEU A 83 -4.94 4.66 -7.87
CA LEU A 83 -3.98 3.93 -7.04
C LEU A 83 -2.85 4.82 -6.53
N LEU A 84 -2.24 5.68 -7.38
CA LEU A 84 -1.16 6.57 -6.94
C LEU A 84 -1.63 7.59 -5.89
N LYS A 85 -2.87 8.09 -6.03
CA LYS A 85 -3.47 8.96 -5.01
C LYS A 85 -3.68 8.22 -3.69
N ASN A 86 -4.09 6.96 -3.77
CA ASN A 86 -4.26 6.13 -2.59
C ASN A 86 -2.92 5.78 -1.92
N CYS A 87 -1.86 5.51 -2.70
CA CYS A 87 -0.49 5.35 -2.18
C CYS A 87 -0.12 6.57 -1.32
N LYS A 88 -0.24 7.78 -1.87
CA LYS A 88 0.07 9.02 -1.15
C LYS A 88 -0.73 9.15 0.15
N THR A 89 -2.04 8.92 0.07
CA THR A 89 -2.94 9.03 1.24
C THR A 89 -2.54 8.04 2.34
N LEU A 90 -2.18 6.80 1.96
CA LEU A 90 -1.76 5.78 2.91
C LEU A 90 -0.41 6.12 3.54
N LYS A 91 0.55 6.63 2.75
CA LYS A 91 1.82 7.12 3.30
C LYS A 91 1.63 8.25 4.29
N ASP A 92 0.76 9.21 3.99
CA ASP A 92 0.48 10.32 4.91
C ASP A 92 -0.11 9.80 6.24
N ILE A 93 -0.97 8.76 6.19
CA ILE A 93 -1.49 8.10 7.40
C ILE A 93 -0.39 7.37 8.16
N CYS A 94 0.45 6.58 7.47
CA CYS A 94 1.57 5.87 8.10
C CYS A 94 2.55 6.83 8.76
N ASN A 95 2.87 7.96 8.11
CA ASN A 95 3.70 9.01 8.70
C ASN A 95 3.12 9.55 10.01
N ILE A 96 1.79 9.75 10.09
CA ILE A 96 1.15 10.19 11.33
C ILE A 96 1.29 9.12 12.42
N ILE A 97 1.11 7.83 12.09
CA ILE A 97 1.25 6.72 13.04
C ILE A 97 2.70 6.65 13.57
N LEU A 98 3.70 6.79 12.69
CA LEU A 98 5.12 6.76 13.07
C LEU A 98 5.53 7.89 14.02
N VAL A 99 4.84 9.03 14.00
CA VAL A 99 5.09 10.14 14.95
C VAL A 99 4.55 9.82 16.35
N ILE A 100 3.54 8.95 16.44
CA ILE A 100 2.88 8.57 17.70
C ILE A 100 3.60 7.39 18.38
N SER A 101 4.29 6.55 17.60
CA SER A 101 5.07 5.40 18.07
C SER A 101 6.47 5.76 18.55
#